data_AF-A0A3P6DHL5-F1
#
_entry.id   AF-A0A3P6DHL5-F1
#
_cell.length_a   1.000
_cell.length_b   1.000
_cell.length_c   1.000
_cell.angle_alpha   90.00
_cell.angle_beta   90.00
_cell.angle_gamma   90.00
#
_symmetry.space_group_name_H-M   'P 1'
#
loop_
_entity.id
_entity.type
_entity.pdbx_description
1 polymer ?
#
loop_
_entity_poly.entity_id
_entity_poly.type
_entity_poly.pdbx_seq_one_letter_code
_entity_poly.pdbx_strand_id
1 'polypeptide(L)'
;MRGGGRGPRGRGPGERGPRGRVPGGRGPRSEPGGMKGGNKVIVTPHRHEGVFTGKGKDEVILTKNLVPGESVYNEKRISVQKEDGTKVEYRVWNPFRSKLAAVILAGLDDIWIKPGAKVLYLGAASGTSVSHVSDIVGPEGCVYAVEFSPRSGRDLVNMAKKRRNVVPIIEDARHPAKYRMLVSMVDVIFADVAQPDQARIVGLNVSSFLKAGGHYMISIKANCIDATMPAETVFSNEVKKLQEDELKPAEQITLEPYERDHACVVGGYRVPKKQKTATAS
;
A
#
# COMPACT_ATOMS: atom_id res chain seq x y z
N MET A 1 9.03 -81.04 15.74
CA MET A 1 9.57 -81.24 17.10
C MET A 1 9.71 -79.88 17.77
N ARG A 2 8.90 -79.62 18.82
CA ARG A 2 9.33 -79.27 20.21
C ARG A 2 10.16 -77.98 20.27
N GLY A 3 9.65 -76.86 20.78
CA GLY A 3 9.29 -76.60 22.18
C GLY A 3 10.28 -75.51 22.67
N GLY A 4 9.95 -74.43 23.36
CA GLY A 4 9.02 -74.21 24.48
C GLY A 4 9.84 -73.48 25.57
N GLY A 5 9.30 -72.46 26.23
CA GLY A 5 9.94 -71.89 27.42
C GLY A 5 9.59 -70.43 27.75
N ARG A 6 8.46 -70.23 28.43
CA ARG A 6 8.11 -68.99 29.15
C ARG A 6 8.65 -69.03 30.59
N GLY A 7 9.03 -67.85 31.12
CA GLY A 7 8.91 -67.51 32.54
C GLY A 7 9.97 -66.49 33.02
N PRO A 8 9.78 -65.77 34.14
CA PRO A 8 8.52 -65.32 34.76
C PRO A 8 8.54 -63.82 35.20
N ARG A 9 7.40 -63.41 35.76
CA ARG A 9 6.99 -62.11 36.33
C ARG A 9 7.90 -61.57 37.46
N GLY A 10 7.88 -60.25 37.69
CA GLY A 10 7.99 -59.70 39.05
C GLY A 10 8.33 -58.20 39.23
N ARG A 11 7.31 -57.41 39.62
CA ARG A 11 7.29 -56.27 40.58
C ARG A 11 8.22 -55.04 40.39
N GLY A 12 7.61 -53.83 40.39
CA GLY A 12 8.23 -52.54 40.77
C GLY A 12 8.57 -52.47 42.27
N PRO A 13 8.75 -51.31 42.96
CA PRO A 13 8.29 -49.93 42.66
C PRO A 13 9.30 -48.80 43.05
N GLY A 14 8.89 -47.53 42.96
CA GLY A 14 9.44 -46.39 43.72
C GLY A 14 10.50 -45.55 42.98
N GLU A 15 10.71 -44.26 43.25
CA GLU A 15 10.01 -43.23 44.02
C GLU A 15 10.83 -41.93 43.81
N ARG A 16 10.18 -40.76 43.91
CA ARG A 16 10.74 -39.41 44.24
C ARG A 16 11.50 -38.60 43.16
N GLY A 17 10.93 -37.41 42.88
CA GLY A 17 11.60 -36.24 42.26
C GLY A 17 12.60 -35.54 43.21
N PRO A 18 12.82 -34.20 43.22
CA PRO A 18 12.25 -33.09 42.43
C PRO A 18 13.32 -32.04 41.95
N ARG A 19 12.88 -30.84 41.54
CA ARG A 19 13.61 -29.56 41.28
C ARG A 19 13.94 -29.28 39.80
N GLY A 20 13.67 -28.11 39.23
CA GLY A 20 13.22 -26.84 39.78
C GLY A 20 12.67 -25.92 38.69
N ARG A 21 11.77 -25.04 39.10
CA ARG A 21 11.04 -24.04 38.32
C ARG A 21 11.85 -22.74 38.30
N VAL A 22 12.13 -22.20 37.12
CA VAL A 22 12.49 -20.77 36.96
C VAL A 22 11.59 -20.18 35.87
N PRO A 23 10.85 -19.09 36.16
CA PRO A 23 9.83 -18.53 35.27
C PRO A 23 10.43 -17.52 34.30
N GLY A 24 10.46 -17.86 33.00
CA GLY A 24 10.89 -16.98 31.92
C GLY A 24 9.73 -16.61 31.01
N GLY A 25 9.00 -15.57 31.37
CA GLY A 25 7.98 -14.98 30.51
C GLY A 25 8.59 -14.26 29.31
N ARG A 26 7.98 -14.47 28.14
CA ARG A 26 7.83 -13.48 27.05
C ARG A 26 6.90 -14.11 26.00
N GLY A 27 5.60 -13.97 26.24
CA GLY A 27 4.59 -14.14 25.20
C GLY A 27 4.80 -13.13 24.07
N PRO A 28 4.24 -13.38 22.88
CA PRO A 28 4.47 -12.58 21.70
C PRO A 28 4.06 -11.12 21.94
N ARG A 29 4.97 -10.23 21.53
CA ARG A 29 4.86 -8.76 21.56
C ARG A 29 3.47 -8.34 21.07
N SER A 30 2.67 -7.79 21.97
CA SER A 30 1.40 -7.13 21.64
C SER A 30 1.66 -6.01 20.64
N GLU A 31 1.01 -6.09 19.47
CA GLU A 31 0.90 -4.96 18.54
C GLU A 31 0.39 -3.72 19.30
N PRO A 32 0.90 -2.51 18.99
CA PRO A 32 0.39 -1.28 19.59
C PRO A 32 -1.13 -1.20 19.40
N GLY A 33 -1.86 -1.05 20.50
CA GLY A 33 -3.29 -1.31 20.60
C GLY A 33 -4.13 -0.49 19.63
N GLY A 34 -4.58 -1.12 18.55
CA GLY A 34 -5.59 -0.53 17.67
C GLY A 34 -6.97 -0.47 18.32
N MET A 35 -7.75 0.54 17.96
CA MET A 35 -9.13 0.83 18.40
C MET A 35 -10.00 -0.43 18.64
N LYS A 36 -10.44 -0.68 19.89
CA LYS A 36 -11.36 -1.80 20.20
C LYS A 36 -12.73 -1.55 19.54
N GLY A 37 -13.37 -2.61 19.03
CA GLY A 37 -14.70 -2.51 18.42
C GLY A 37 -15.75 -2.00 19.42
N GLY A 38 -16.67 -1.14 18.97
CA GLY A 38 -17.78 -0.59 19.78
C GLY A 38 -17.62 0.87 20.22
N ASN A 39 -16.45 1.50 20.02
CA ASN A 39 -16.28 2.92 20.30
C ASN A 39 -16.94 3.79 19.22
N LYS A 40 -17.65 4.86 19.64
CA LYS A 40 -18.14 5.90 18.73
C LYS A 40 -16.94 6.64 18.13
N VAL A 41 -16.88 6.70 16.81
CA VAL A 41 -15.83 7.41 16.06
C VAL A 41 -16.50 8.51 15.23
N ILE A 42 -15.94 9.71 15.28
CA ILE A 42 -16.38 10.82 14.43
C ILE A 42 -15.57 10.75 13.14
N VAL A 43 -16.25 10.67 11.99
CA VAL A 43 -15.60 10.66 10.68
C VAL A 43 -15.63 12.08 10.10
N THR A 44 -14.44 12.64 9.84
CA THR A 44 -14.27 13.95 9.22
C THR A 44 -13.55 13.81 7.87
N PRO A 45 -13.89 14.62 6.85
CA PRO A 45 -13.10 14.67 5.62
C PRO A 45 -11.64 15.03 5.90
N HIS A 46 -10.70 14.41 5.17
CA HIS A 46 -9.29 14.80 5.17
C HIS A 46 -9.05 15.92 4.15
N ARG A 47 -7.86 16.54 4.16
CA ARG A 47 -7.48 17.55 3.14
C ARG A 47 -7.39 16.98 1.71
N HIS A 48 -7.15 15.67 1.57
CA HIS A 48 -7.12 15.00 0.27
C HIS A 48 -8.50 14.42 -0.03
N GLU A 49 -8.98 14.67 -1.24
CA GLU A 49 -10.31 14.22 -1.68
C GLU A 49 -10.43 12.68 -1.63
N GLY A 50 -11.58 12.19 -1.17
CA GLY A 50 -11.85 10.75 -1.04
C GLY A 50 -11.18 10.07 0.16
N VAL A 51 -10.34 10.78 0.91
CA VAL A 51 -9.73 10.33 2.17
C VAL A 51 -10.47 10.95 3.36
N PHE A 52 -10.63 10.18 4.43
CA PHE A 52 -11.32 10.58 5.64
C PHE A 52 -10.46 10.27 6.86
N THR A 53 -10.77 10.92 7.97
CA THR A 53 -10.12 10.69 9.25
C THR A 53 -11.17 10.30 10.29
N GLY A 54 -10.90 9.22 11.01
CA GLY A 54 -11.68 8.78 12.15
C GLY A 54 -11.06 9.29 13.44
N LYS A 55 -11.74 10.21 14.14
CA LYS A 55 -11.35 10.68 15.46
C LYS A 55 -12.04 9.86 16.55
N GLY A 56 -11.25 9.09 17.28
CA GLY A 56 -11.67 8.29 18.43
C GLY A 56 -10.68 8.47 19.57
N LYS A 57 -10.19 7.35 20.14
CA LYS A 57 -9.07 7.38 21.08
C LYS A 57 -7.74 7.66 20.38
N ASP A 58 -7.58 7.08 19.19
CA ASP A 58 -6.46 7.29 18.29
C ASP A 58 -7.00 7.85 16.97
N GLU A 59 -6.23 8.68 16.29
CA GLU A 59 -6.59 9.19 14.96
C GLU A 59 -6.23 8.15 13.89
N VAL A 60 -7.19 7.80 13.03
CA VAL A 60 -6.99 6.79 11.98
C VAL A 60 -7.40 7.32 10.61
N ILE A 61 -6.67 6.95 9.56
CA ILE A 61 -7.08 7.22 8.19
C ILE A 61 -8.12 6.20 7.74
N LEU A 62 -9.11 6.70 7.01
CA LEU A 62 -10.24 5.96 6.51
C LEU A 62 -10.43 6.21 5.00
N THR A 63 -10.90 5.20 4.28
CA THR A 63 -11.46 5.33 2.93
C THR A 63 -12.92 4.89 2.93
N LYS A 64 -13.76 5.49 2.08
CA LYS A 64 -15.16 5.08 1.93
C LYS A 64 -15.22 3.75 1.19
N ASN A 65 -15.81 2.72 1.79
CA ASN A 65 -15.86 1.40 1.17
C ASN A 65 -16.72 1.41 -0.10
N LEU A 66 -16.13 1.01 -1.24
CA LEU A 66 -16.87 0.85 -2.48
C LEU A 66 -17.77 -0.40 -2.49
N VAL A 67 -17.42 -1.44 -1.72
CA VAL A 67 -18.17 -2.71 -1.62
C VAL A 67 -18.55 -2.95 -0.15
N PRO A 68 -19.65 -2.32 0.34
CA PRO A 68 -20.06 -2.42 1.73
C PRO A 68 -20.29 -3.87 2.16
N GLY A 69 -19.93 -4.19 3.42
CA GLY A 69 -20.13 -5.53 3.97
C GLY A 69 -18.90 -6.44 3.85
N GLU A 70 -17.93 -6.08 3.01
CA GLU A 70 -16.73 -6.87 2.78
C GLU A 70 -15.43 -6.16 3.21
N SER A 71 -14.53 -6.92 3.85
CA SER A 71 -13.13 -6.55 4.09
C SER A 71 -12.20 -7.30 3.14
N VAL A 72 -11.10 -6.67 2.73
CA VAL A 72 -10.14 -7.29 1.79
C VAL A 72 -9.07 -8.10 2.51
N TYR A 73 -8.52 -7.56 3.59
CA TYR A 73 -7.42 -8.18 4.35
C TYR A 73 -7.72 -8.21 5.85
N ASN A 74 -9.01 -8.24 6.20
CA ASN A 74 -9.54 -8.23 7.57
C ASN A 74 -9.22 -6.95 8.36
N GLU A 75 -9.19 -5.81 7.67
CA GLU A 75 -9.13 -4.49 8.28
C GLU A 75 -10.42 -4.14 9.04
N LYS A 76 -10.28 -3.25 10.03
CA LYS A 76 -11.41 -2.72 10.77
C LYS A 76 -12.28 -1.85 9.86
N ARG A 77 -13.59 -1.95 10.04
CA ARG A 77 -14.60 -1.19 9.30
C ARG A 77 -15.45 -0.39 10.26
N ILE A 78 -15.84 0.81 9.84
CA ILE A 78 -16.65 1.75 10.61
C ILE A 78 -17.90 2.02 9.81
N SER A 79 -19.05 1.61 10.33
CA SER A 79 -20.35 1.94 9.73
C SER A 79 -20.90 3.20 10.37
N VAL A 80 -21.24 4.19 9.54
CA VAL A 80 -21.90 5.43 9.95
C VAL A 80 -23.27 5.48 9.29
N GLN A 81 -24.31 5.68 10.08
CA GLN A 81 -25.65 5.93 9.58
C GLN A 81 -25.81 7.44 9.36
N LYS A 82 -26.11 7.85 8.13
CA LYS A 82 -26.42 9.24 7.80
C LYS A 82 -27.85 9.59 8.22
N GLU A 83 -28.13 10.88 8.33
CA GLU A 83 -29.46 11.42 8.64
C GLU A 83 -30.53 10.94 7.63
N ASP A 84 -30.13 10.76 6.37
CA ASP A 84 -30.97 10.21 5.29
C ASP A 84 -31.29 8.70 5.44
N GLY A 85 -30.92 8.08 6.56
CA GLY A 85 -31.09 6.64 6.83
C GLY A 85 -30.11 5.72 6.09
N THR A 86 -29.31 6.24 5.16
CA THR A 86 -28.32 5.47 4.42
C THR A 86 -27.13 5.09 5.31
N LYS A 87 -26.69 3.83 5.23
CA LYS A 87 -25.50 3.34 5.94
C LYS A 87 -24.29 3.45 5.02
N VAL A 88 -23.32 4.25 5.42
CA VAL A 88 -22.02 4.36 4.73
C VAL A 88 -20.99 3.61 5.56
N GLU A 89 -20.25 2.72 4.90
CA GLU A 89 -19.17 1.99 5.52
C GLU A 89 -17.82 2.60 5.12
N TYR A 90 -16.94 2.76 6.10
CA TYR A 90 -15.56 3.20 5.95
C TYR A 90 -14.61 2.08 6.34
N ARG A 91 -13.44 2.03 5.70
CA ARG A 91 -12.38 1.05 5.96
C ARG A 91 -11.17 1.74 6.56
N VAL A 92 -10.60 1.15 7.61
CA VAL A 92 -9.38 1.66 8.24
C VAL A 92 -8.17 1.35 7.36
N TRP A 93 -7.44 2.39 6.98
CA TRP A 93 -6.24 2.27 6.18
C TRP A 93 -5.00 2.29 7.08
N ASN A 94 -4.25 1.19 7.07
CA ASN A 94 -3.10 1.03 7.95
C ASN A 94 -1.80 1.59 7.31
N PRO A 95 -1.18 2.63 7.89
CA PRO A 95 0.06 3.21 7.37
C PRO A 95 1.28 2.28 7.45
N PHE A 96 1.30 1.33 8.39
CA PHE A 96 2.37 0.33 8.50
C PHE A 96 2.26 -0.80 7.47
N ARG A 97 1.18 -0.84 6.68
CA ARG A 97 1.00 -1.82 5.60
C ARG A 97 0.92 -1.19 4.22
N SER A 98 0.73 0.13 4.16
CA SER A 98 0.52 0.85 2.92
C SER A 98 1.37 2.12 2.90
N LYS A 99 2.35 2.12 2.00
CA LYS A 99 3.27 3.26 1.84
C LYS A 99 2.52 4.53 1.45
N LEU A 100 1.46 4.42 0.65
CA LEU A 100 0.61 5.56 0.31
C LEU A 100 -0.13 6.13 1.53
N ALA A 101 -0.61 5.30 2.46
CA ALA A 101 -1.17 5.80 3.72
C ALA A 101 -0.12 6.47 4.61
N ALA A 102 1.10 5.91 4.66
CA ALA A 102 2.23 6.54 5.34
C ALA A 102 2.57 7.92 4.75
N VAL A 103 2.56 8.05 3.41
CA VAL A 103 2.79 9.33 2.70
C VAL A 103 1.72 10.36 3.07
N ILE A 104 0.45 9.95 3.13
CA ILE A 104 -0.64 10.86 3.50
C ILE A 104 -0.47 11.36 4.93
N LEU A 105 -0.10 10.48 5.87
CA LEU A 105 0.16 10.87 7.27
C LEU A 105 1.43 11.69 7.45
N ALA A 106 2.45 11.43 6.63
CA ALA A 106 3.72 12.16 6.70
C ALA A 106 3.56 13.64 6.33
N GLY A 107 2.53 14.00 5.55
CA GLY A 107 2.18 15.39 5.31
C GLY A 107 2.29 15.87 3.87
N LEU A 108 2.41 14.97 2.88
CA LEU A 108 2.51 15.32 1.45
C LEU A 108 1.45 16.33 0.97
N ASP A 109 1.82 17.35 0.20
CA ASP A 109 0.88 18.43 -0.18
C ASP A 109 -0.31 17.93 -1.02
N ASP A 110 -0.04 17.19 -2.10
CA ASP A 110 -1.07 16.62 -2.97
C ASP A 110 -0.67 15.23 -3.47
N ILE A 111 -1.59 14.26 -3.35
CA ILE A 111 -1.44 12.89 -3.85
C ILE A 111 -1.93 12.74 -5.29
N TRP A 112 -2.67 13.72 -5.82
CA TRP A 112 -3.28 13.74 -7.16
C TRP A 112 -4.30 12.63 -7.47
N ILE A 113 -4.40 11.63 -6.59
CA ILE A 113 -5.41 10.58 -6.59
C ILE A 113 -6.70 11.17 -6.00
N LYS A 114 -7.61 11.54 -6.90
CA LYS A 114 -8.90 12.13 -6.58
C LYS A 114 -10.06 11.28 -7.13
N PRO A 115 -11.29 11.46 -6.61
CA PRO A 115 -12.46 10.82 -7.19
C PRO A 115 -12.56 11.09 -8.71
N GLY A 116 -12.76 10.04 -9.50
CA GLY A 116 -12.83 10.10 -10.97
C GLY A 116 -11.47 10.04 -11.69
N ALA A 117 -10.34 10.08 -10.99
CA ALA A 117 -9.02 9.99 -11.62
C ALA A 117 -8.74 8.59 -12.20
N LYS A 118 -7.90 8.53 -13.23
CA LYS A 118 -7.32 7.26 -13.70
C LYS A 118 -5.93 7.07 -13.11
N VAL A 119 -5.73 5.97 -12.39
CA VAL A 119 -4.48 5.66 -11.69
C VAL A 119 -3.87 4.38 -12.26
N LEU A 120 -2.57 4.41 -12.57
CA LEU A 120 -1.79 3.21 -12.84
C LEU A 120 -0.92 2.89 -11.63
N TYR A 121 -1.14 1.75 -11.01
CA TYR A 121 -0.44 1.26 -9.84
C TYR A 121 0.56 0.17 -10.27
N LEU A 122 1.86 0.44 -10.12
CA LEU A 122 2.93 -0.50 -10.43
C LEU A 122 3.38 -1.22 -9.15
N GLY A 123 3.34 -2.56 -9.14
CA GLY A 123 3.65 -3.36 -7.96
C GLY A 123 2.45 -3.50 -7.02
N ALA A 124 1.31 -3.92 -7.57
CA ALA A 124 0.05 -4.02 -6.84
C ALA A 124 0.03 -5.13 -5.77
N ALA A 125 0.95 -6.08 -5.82
CA ALA A 125 1.03 -7.27 -4.97
C ALA A 125 -0.33 -7.98 -4.86
N SER A 126 -0.84 -8.19 -3.65
CA SER A 126 -2.15 -8.81 -3.40
C SER A 126 -3.34 -7.83 -3.47
N GLY A 127 -3.10 -6.55 -3.77
CA GLY A 127 -4.15 -5.55 -3.93
C GLY A 127 -4.65 -4.90 -2.64
N THR A 128 -3.92 -5.01 -1.52
CA THR A 128 -4.28 -4.37 -0.24
C THR A 128 -4.38 -2.85 -0.36
N SER A 129 -3.30 -2.18 -0.77
CA SER A 129 -3.27 -0.73 -1.01
C SER A 129 -4.14 -0.34 -2.21
N VAL A 130 -4.14 -1.14 -3.28
CA VAL A 130 -4.95 -0.90 -4.49
C VAL A 130 -6.43 -0.82 -4.14
N SER A 131 -6.90 -1.63 -3.19
CA SER A 131 -8.31 -1.57 -2.76
C SER A 131 -8.69 -0.23 -2.12
N HIS A 132 -7.76 0.45 -1.44
CA HIS A 132 -7.98 1.78 -0.87
C HIS A 132 -7.87 2.88 -1.95
N VAL A 133 -6.95 2.74 -2.90
CA VAL A 133 -6.86 3.65 -4.06
C VAL A 133 -8.16 3.59 -4.88
N SER A 134 -8.68 2.38 -5.09
CA SER A 134 -9.98 2.15 -5.73
C SER A 134 -11.15 2.79 -4.98
N ASP A 135 -11.14 2.73 -3.64
CA ASP A 135 -12.14 3.38 -2.80
C ASP A 135 -12.09 4.93 -2.95
N ILE A 136 -10.90 5.52 -3.05
CA ILE A 136 -10.70 6.98 -3.21
C ILE A 136 -11.14 7.46 -4.60
N VAL A 137 -10.69 6.74 -5.64
CA VAL A 137 -11.01 7.05 -7.03
C VAL A 137 -12.51 6.88 -7.32
N GLY A 138 -13.17 5.95 -6.62
CA GLY A 138 -14.61 5.74 -6.74
C GLY A 138 -15.03 5.09 -8.06
N PRO A 139 -16.35 5.01 -8.33
CA PRO A 139 -16.90 4.25 -9.46
C PRO A 139 -16.62 4.89 -10.83
N GLU A 140 -16.46 6.22 -10.88
CA GLU A 140 -16.24 6.97 -12.12
C GLU A 140 -14.78 6.91 -12.62
N GLY A 141 -13.83 6.66 -11.72
CA GLY A 141 -12.43 6.53 -12.10
C GLY A 141 -12.01 5.08 -12.28
N CYS A 142 -10.74 4.86 -12.58
CA CYS A 142 -10.21 3.53 -12.90
C CYS A 142 -8.81 3.34 -12.33
N VAL A 143 -8.56 2.16 -11.77
CA VAL A 143 -7.24 1.77 -11.25
C VAL A 143 -6.72 0.58 -12.06
N TYR A 144 -5.67 0.82 -12.84
CA TYR A 144 -4.91 -0.22 -13.51
C TYR A 144 -3.85 -0.76 -12.55
N ALA A 145 -3.97 -2.01 -12.15
CA ALA A 145 -3.09 -2.61 -11.14
C ALA A 145 -2.15 -3.62 -11.81
N VAL A 146 -0.88 -3.26 -11.95
CA VAL A 146 0.14 -4.10 -12.58
C VAL A 146 0.87 -4.91 -11.52
N GLU A 147 0.90 -6.22 -11.70
CA GLU A 147 1.61 -7.15 -10.82
C GLU A 147 2.30 -8.24 -11.63
N PHE A 148 3.56 -8.56 -11.31
CA PHE A 148 4.30 -9.58 -12.04
C PHE A 148 4.03 -11.00 -11.50
N SER A 149 3.89 -11.14 -10.18
CA SER A 149 3.77 -12.47 -9.55
C SER A 149 2.42 -13.11 -9.86
N PRO A 150 2.37 -14.31 -10.47
CA PRO A 150 1.11 -15.01 -10.70
C PRO A 150 0.40 -15.39 -9.39
N ARG A 151 1.14 -15.60 -8.29
CA ARG A 151 0.55 -15.93 -6.99
C ARG A 151 -0.19 -14.72 -6.43
N SER A 152 0.49 -13.58 -6.32
CA SER A 152 -0.10 -12.33 -5.87
C SER A 152 -1.22 -11.87 -6.82
N GLY A 153 -1.04 -12.12 -8.12
CA GLY A 153 -2.03 -11.87 -9.16
C GLY A 153 -3.35 -12.60 -8.96
N ARG A 154 -3.37 -13.81 -8.39
CA ARG A 154 -4.63 -14.50 -8.06
C ARG A 154 -5.44 -13.72 -7.03
N ASP A 155 -4.77 -13.23 -5.98
CA ASP A 155 -5.41 -12.45 -4.93
C ASP A 155 -5.89 -11.09 -5.47
N LEU A 156 -5.06 -10.44 -6.30
CA LEU A 156 -5.41 -9.19 -6.98
C LEU A 156 -6.64 -9.36 -7.88
N VAL A 157 -6.71 -10.42 -8.68
CA VAL A 157 -7.87 -10.74 -9.52
C VAL A 157 -9.11 -11.01 -8.68
N ASN A 158 -8.98 -11.75 -7.56
CA ASN A 158 -10.11 -12.02 -6.66
C ASN A 158 -10.66 -10.75 -6.01
N MET A 159 -9.79 -9.80 -5.66
CA MET A 159 -10.18 -8.48 -5.17
C MET A 159 -10.86 -7.65 -6.28
N ALA A 160 -10.29 -7.67 -7.49
CA ALA A 160 -10.82 -6.93 -8.64
C ALA A 160 -12.19 -7.45 -9.13
N LYS A 161 -12.49 -8.76 -9.00
CA LYS A 161 -13.83 -9.30 -9.30
C LYS A 161 -14.96 -8.57 -8.57
N LYS A 162 -14.67 -8.03 -7.40
CA LYS A 162 -15.63 -7.37 -6.53
C LYS A 162 -15.66 -5.86 -6.72
N ARG A 163 -14.57 -5.28 -7.24
CA ARG A 163 -14.41 -3.85 -7.51
C ARG A 163 -14.32 -3.59 -9.01
N ARG A 164 -15.43 -3.13 -9.60
CA ARG A 164 -15.55 -2.92 -11.06
C ARG A 164 -14.60 -1.87 -11.62
N ASN A 165 -14.10 -0.96 -10.79
CA ASN A 165 -13.16 0.09 -11.19
C ASN A 165 -11.69 -0.34 -11.15
N VAL A 166 -11.37 -1.60 -10.81
CA VAL A 166 -10.00 -2.13 -10.80
C VAL A 166 -9.78 -3.08 -11.97
N VAL A 167 -8.77 -2.80 -12.79
CA VAL A 167 -8.32 -3.66 -13.88
C VAL A 167 -7.00 -4.34 -13.48
N PRO A 168 -7.01 -5.65 -13.16
CA PRO A 168 -5.79 -6.37 -12.80
C PRO A 168 -5.01 -6.74 -14.07
N ILE A 169 -3.72 -6.44 -14.09
CA ILE A 169 -2.81 -6.72 -15.20
C ILE A 169 -1.65 -7.56 -14.66
N ILE A 170 -1.62 -8.84 -15.05
CA ILE A 170 -0.58 -9.77 -14.59
C ILE A 170 0.54 -9.84 -15.63
N GLU A 171 1.41 -8.83 -15.61
CA GLU A 171 2.52 -8.66 -16.54
C GLU A 171 3.73 -7.99 -15.88
N ASP A 172 4.89 -8.08 -16.52
CA ASP A 172 6.11 -7.41 -16.07
C ASP A 172 6.07 -5.90 -16.40
N ALA A 173 6.12 -5.06 -15.37
CA ALA A 173 6.13 -3.60 -15.49
C ALA A 173 7.35 -3.04 -16.26
N ARG A 174 8.42 -3.83 -16.44
CA ARG A 174 9.58 -3.47 -17.27
C ARG A 174 9.24 -3.39 -18.76
N HIS A 175 8.13 -3.99 -19.19
CA HIS A 175 7.74 -4.13 -20.58
C HIS A 175 6.33 -3.56 -20.85
N PRO A 176 6.13 -2.22 -20.76
CA PRO A 176 4.82 -1.59 -20.93
C PRO A 176 4.14 -1.88 -22.28
N ALA A 177 4.92 -2.21 -23.31
CA ALA A 177 4.40 -2.62 -24.62
C ALA A 177 3.44 -3.82 -24.53
N LYS A 178 3.64 -4.75 -23.59
CA LYS A 178 2.83 -5.97 -23.47
C LYS A 178 1.39 -5.69 -23.03
N TYR A 179 1.17 -4.70 -22.19
CA TYR A 179 -0.16 -4.32 -21.69
C TYR A 179 -0.65 -2.97 -22.24
N ARG A 180 0.01 -2.46 -23.29
CA ARG A 180 -0.37 -1.21 -23.97
C ARG A 180 -1.83 -1.22 -24.43
N MET A 181 -2.35 -2.36 -24.84
CA MET A 181 -3.74 -2.48 -25.31
C MET A 181 -4.77 -2.37 -24.18
N LEU A 182 -4.37 -2.55 -22.93
CA LEU A 182 -5.28 -2.57 -21.77
C LEU A 182 -5.34 -1.21 -21.05
N VAL A 183 -4.22 -0.48 -21.03
CA VAL A 183 -4.08 0.75 -20.25
C VAL A 183 -4.33 1.97 -21.13
N SER A 184 -5.34 2.78 -20.76
CA SER A 184 -5.56 4.10 -21.35
C SER A 184 -4.67 5.17 -20.70
N MET A 185 -4.59 6.36 -21.30
CA MET A 185 -3.83 7.47 -20.70
C MET A 185 -4.33 7.78 -19.28
N VAL A 186 -3.42 7.75 -18.32
CA VAL A 186 -3.69 7.93 -16.88
C VAL A 186 -3.32 9.32 -16.39
N ASP A 187 -3.91 9.72 -15.27
CA ASP A 187 -3.66 11.01 -14.62
C ASP A 187 -2.53 10.91 -13.59
N VAL A 188 -2.44 9.76 -12.91
CA VAL A 188 -1.46 9.51 -11.85
C VAL A 188 -0.84 8.12 -11.99
N ILE A 189 0.48 8.02 -11.81
CA ILE A 189 1.18 6.74 -11.62
C ILE A 189 1.67 6.64 -10.18
N PHE A 190 1.34 5.54 -9.50
CA PHE A 190 1.93 5.20 -8.21
C PHE A 190 2.82 3.96 -8.37
N ALA A 191 4.10 4.08 -8.03
CA ALA A 191 5.09 3.03 -8.18
C ALA A 191 5.59 2.52 -6.81
N ASP A 192 5.24 1.29 -6.50
CA ASP A 192 5.64 0.56 -5.28
C ASP A 192 6.47 -0.70 -5.62
N VAL A 193 7.29 -0.59 -6.67
CA VAL A 193 8.16 -1.69 -7.11
C VAL A 193 9.50 -1.61 -6.38
N ALA A 194 9.86 -2.69 -5.69
CA ALA A 194 11.15 -2.80 -5.01
C ALA A 194 12.19 -3.46 -5.93
N GLN A 195 12.72 -2.69 -6.89
CA GLN A 195 13.72 -3.17 -7.87
C GLN A 195 14.87 -2.17 -7.99
N PRO A 196 16.12 -2.62 -8.26
CA PRO A 196 17.24 -1.70 -8.49
C PRO A 196 17.08 -0.80 -9.73
N ASP A 197 16.33 -1.26 -10.73
CA ASP A 197 16.04 -0.52 -11.97
C ASP A 197 14.70 0.25 -11.90
N GLN A 198 14.29 0.66 -10.69
CA GLN A 198 13.00 1.32 -10.44
C GLN A 198 12.80 2.59 -11.28
N ALA A 199 13.76 3.52 -11.32
CA ALA A 199 13.66 4.73 -12.13
C ALA A 199 13.34 4.43 -13.60
N ARG A 200 14.05 3.48 -14.20
CA ARG A 200 13.84 3.06 -15.60
C ARG A 200 12.44 2.47 -15.81
N ILE A 201 11.96 1.64 -14.89
CA ILE A 201 10.60 1.07 -14.95
C ILE A 201 9.55 2.19 -14.94
N VAL A 202 9.72 3.17 -14.04
CA VAL A 202 8.82 4.31 -13.93
C VAL A 202 8.89 5.18 -15.20
N GLY A 203 10.08 5.52 -15.70
CA GLY A 203 10.27 6.31 -16.92
C GLY A 203 9.60 5.68 -18.15
N LEU A 204 9.73 4.37 -18.34
CA LEU A 204 9.07 3.65 -19.44
C LEU A 204 7.53 3.65 -19.32
N ASN A 205 7.00 3.53 -18.10
CA ASN A 205 5.55 3.56 -17.88
C ASN A 205 4.97 4.96 -18.00
N VAL A 206 5.68 5.96 -17.49
CA VAL A 206 5.30 7.37 -17.58
C VAL A 206 5.24 7.79 -19.04
N SER A 207 6.31 7.55 -19.81
CA SER A 207 6.34 7.88 -21.24
C SER A 207 5.27 7.16 -22.07
N SER A 208 4.84 5.97 -21.64
CA SER A 208 3.82 5.18 -22.35
C SER A 208 2.38 5.57 -22.01
N PHE A 209 2.09 5.95 -20.76
CA PHE A 209 0.72 6.02 -20.25
C PHE A 209 0.35 7.32 -19.53
N LEU A 210 1.32 8.09 -19.02
CA LEU A 210 1.00 9.29 -18.24
C LEU A 210 0.70 10.47 -19.17
N LYS A 211 -0.40 11.17 -18.91
CA LYS A 211 -0.73 12.40 -19.64
C LYS A 211 0.34 13.47 -19.43
N ALA A 212 0.51 14.36 -20.41
CA ALA A 212 1.31 15.57 -20.20
C ALA A 212 0.67 16.43 -19.09
N GLY A 213 1.47 16.86 -18.12
CA GLY A 213 0.99 17.49 -16.88
C GLY A 213 0.39 16.52 -15.86
N GLY A 214 0.44 15.21 -16.11
CA GLY A 214 0.12 14.17 -15.15
C GLY A 214 1.18 14.04 -14.05
N HIS A 215 0.85 13.33 -12.99
CA HIS A 215 1.68 13.23 -11.79
C HIS A 215 2.16 11.80 -11.56
N TYR A 216 3.31 11.67 -10.91
CA TYR A 216 3.82 10.37 -10.49
C TYR A 216 4.24 10.44 -9.03
N MET A 217 4.13 9.28 -8.38
CA MET A 217 4.57 9.05 -7.02
C MET A 217 5.38 7.77 -7.02
N ILE A 218 6.63 7.85 -6.55
CA ILE A 218 7.53 6.70 -6.47
C ILE A 218 7.89 6.48 -5.00
N SER A 219 7.72 5.24 -4.52
CA SER A 219 8.19 4.84 -3.20
C SER A 219 9.57 4.18 -3.34
N ILE A 220 10.59 4.87 -2.88
CA ILE A 220 11.99 4.46 -2.97
C ILE A 220 12.39 3.82 -1.65
N LYS A 221 12.87 2.58 -1.72
CA LYS A 221 13.48 1.87 -0.59
C LYS A 221 14.97 1.76 -0.81
N ALA A 222 15.77 2.49 -0.03
CA ALA A 222 17.21 2.59 -0.24
C ALA A 222 17.89 1.20 -0.29
N ASN A 223 17.56 0.36 0.70
CA ASN A 223 18.11 -0.99 0.85
C ASN A 223 17.79 -1.95 -0.32
N CYS A 224 16.76 -1.68 -1.13
CA CYS A 224 16.45 -2.50 -2.30
C CYS A 224 17.17 -2.04 -3.57
N ILE A 225 17.68 -0.81 -3.59
CA ILE A 225 18.43 -0.27 -4.72
C ILE A 225 19.91 -0.51 -4.51
N ASP A 226 20.43 -0.05 -3.37
CA ASP A 226 21.82 -0.28 -2.98
C ASP A 226 21.91 -0.32 -1.44
N ALA A 227 22.23 -1.49 -0.90
CA ALA A 227 22.38 -1.70 0.54
C ALA A 227 23.75 -1.25 1.09
N THR A 228 24.69 -0.87 0.22
CA THR A 228 26.05 -0.46 0.62
C THR A 228 26.18 1.05 0.80
N MET A 229 25.27 1.82 0.21
CA MET A 229 25.28 3.29 0.25
C MET A 229 24.33 3.84 1.32
N PRO A 230 24.61 5.04 1.86
CA PRO A 230 23.66 5.76 2.70
C PRO A 230 22.37 6.08 1.94
N ALA A 231 21.23 6.03 2.64
CA ALA A 231 19.90 6.23 2.04
C ALA A 231 19.76 7.57 1.31
N GLU A 232 20.30 8.66 1.87
CA GLU A 232 20.26 10.00 1.26
C GLU A 232 20.96 10.05 -0.11
N THR A 233 22.09 9.33 -0.25
CA THR A 233 22.82 9.22 -1.51
C THR A 233 22.02 8.43 -2.54
N VAL A 234 21.38 7.34 -2.12
CA VAL A 234 20.51 6.53 -2.99
C VAL A 234 19.33 7.37 -3.50
N PHE A 235 18.66 8.13 -2.61
CA PHE A 235 17.57 9.01 -2.99
C PHE A 235 18.01 10.07 -4.00
N SER A 236 19.15 10.71 -3.76
CA SER A 236 19.71 11.73 -4.66
C SER A 236 20.03 11.16 -6.04
N ASN A 237 20.56 9.94 -6.11
CA ASN A 237 20.88 9.27 -7.36
C ASN A 237 19.62 8.88 -8.14
N GLU A 238 18.58 8.38 -7.46
CA GLU A 238 17.31 8.07 -8.12
C GLU A 238 16.62 9.34 -8.65
N VAL A 239 16.63 10.43 -7.88
CA VAL A 239 16.07 11.71 -8.34
C VAL A 239 16.76 12.21 -9.61
N LYS A 240 18.09 12.05 -9.73
CA LYS A 240 18.82 12.39 -10.96
C LYS A 240 18.39 11.53 -12.15
N LYS A 241 18.28 10.21 -11.97
CA LYS A 241 17.79 9.30 -13.03
C LYS A 241 16.38 9.67 -13.49
N LEU A 242 15.49 10.04 -12.56
CA LEU A 242 14.15 10.49 -12.92
C LEU A 242 14.19 11.78 -13.76
N GLN A 243 15.09 12.71 -13.44
CA GLN A 243 15.27 13.95 -14.22
C GLN A 243 15.75 13.69 -15.65
N GLU A 244 16.54 12.65 -15.87
CA GLU A 244 16.98 12.22 -17.21
C GLU A 244 15.79 11.74 -18.07
N ASP A 245 14.75 11.17 -17.45
CA ASP A 245 13.52 10.68 -18.10
C ASP A 245 12.41 11.76 -18.25
N GLU A 246 12.78 13.05 -18.28
CA GLU A 246 11.86 14.20 -18.36
C GLU A 246 10.84 14.31 -17.20
N LEU A 247 11.12 13.64 -16.07
CA LEU A 247 10.31 13.74 -14.86
C LEU A 247 10.80 14.89 -14.00
N LYS A 248 9.88 15.78 -13.63
CA LYS A 248 10.20 16.90 -12.75
C LYS A 248 9.79 16.58 -11.32
N PRO A 249 10.72 16.24 -10.41
CA PRO A 249 10.41 16.06 -8.99
C PRO A 249 9.94 17.39 -8.40
N ALA A 250 8.93 17.33 -7.54
CA ALA A 250 8.32 18.49 -6.88
C ALA A 250 8.50 18.42 -5.36
N GLU A 251 8.25 17.25 -4.77
CA GLU A 251 8.28 17.04 -3.33
C GLU A 251 8.95 15.69 -3.03
N GLN A 252 9.71 15.64 -1.93
CA GLN A 252 10.27 14.40 -1.38
C GLN A 252 9.99 14.36 0.11
N ILE A 253 9.47 13.21 0.58
CA ILE A 253 9.14 13.00 1.98
C ILE A 253 9.67 11.66 2.47
N THR A 254 10.23 11.62 3.67
CA THR A 254 10.63 10.37 4.33
C THR A 254 9.43 9.74 5.03
N LEU A 255 9.37 8.41 5.08
CA LEU A 255 8.23 7.68 5.65
C LEU A 255 8.43 7.24 7.10
N GLU A 256 9.42 7.80 7.80
CA GLU A 256 9.60 7.59 9.22
C GLU A 256 8.47 8.28 10.00
N PRO A 257 7.81 7.62 10.97
CA PRO A 257 8.21 6.41 11.69
C PRO A 257 7.65 5.08 11.15
N TYR A 258 6.91 5.07 10.04
CA TYR A 258 6.18 3.88 9.57
C TYR A 258 7.09 2.87 8.87
N GLU A 259 7.97 3.35 7.99
CA GLU A 259 8.90 2.54 7.21
C GLU A 259 10.28 3.17 7.27
N ARG A 260 11.29 2.39 7.71
CA ARG A 260 12.68 2.85 7.78
C ARG A 260 13.34 2.84 6.41
N ASP A 261 14.25 3.76 6.16
CA ASP A 261 15.01 3.89 4.89
C ASP A 261 14.12 3.97 3.64
N HIS A 262 12.90 4.49 3.80
CA HIS A 262 11.97 4.74 2.71
C HIS A 262 11.72 6.24 2.53
N ALA A 263 11.71 6.65 1.27
CA ALA A 263 11.27 7.98 0.86
C ALA A 263 10.20 7.83 -0.23
N CYS A 264 9.26 8.77 -0.26
CA CYS A 264 8.38 8.96 -1.39
C CYS A 264 8.79 10.24 -2.13
N VAL A 265 8.98 10.13 -3.44
CA VAL A 265 9.19 11.28 -4.31
C VAL A 265 7.95 11.46 -5.16
N VAL A 266 7.49 12.70 -5.26
CA VAL A 266 6.32 13.09 -6.05
C VAL A 266 6.76 14.13 -7.06
N GLY A 267 6.24 14.03 -8.28
CA GLY A 267 6.60 14.94 -9.35
C GLY A 267 5.58 14.95 -10.47
N GLY A 268 5.84 15.81 -11.45
CA GLY A 268 5.01 15.93 -12.64
C GLY A 268 5.76 15.53 -13.91
N TYR A 269 5.03 15.01 -14.88
CA TYR A 269 5.55 14.65 -16.19
C TYR A 269 5.26 15.74 -17.22
N ARG A 270 6.31 16.22 -17.90
CA ARG A 270 6.20 17.29 -18.92
C ARG A 270 5.33 18.47 -18.48
N VAL A 271 5.51 18.91 -17.24
CA VAL A 271 4.73 20.02 -16.69
C VAL A 271 5.08 21.29 -17.46
N PRO A 272 4.11 21.95 -18.12
CA PRO A 272 4.38 23.20 -18.81
C PRO A 272 4.91 24.22 -17.79
N LYS A 273 5.95 24.96 -18.18
CA LYS A 273 6.48 26.05 -17.34
C LYS A 273 5.31 27.01 -17.05
N LYS A 274 5.01 27.22 -15.76
CA LYS A 274 4.02 28.19 -15.31
C LYS A 274 4.32 29.51 -16.03
N GLN A 275 3.46 29.96 -16.94
CA GLN A 275 3.60 31.28 -17.54
C GLN A 275 3.54 32.27 -16.38
N LYS A 276 4.60 33.07 -16.20
CA LYS A 276 4.56 34.20 -15.28
C LYS A 276 3.43 35.09 -15.79
N THR A 277 2.31 35.13 -15.06
CA THR A 277 1.31 36.18 -15.22
C THR A 277 2.05 37.49 -15.00
N ALA A 278 2.32 38.21 -16.09
CA ALA A 278 2.80 39.57 -16.02
C ALA A 278 1.70 40.35 -15.29
N THR A 279 1.95 40.71 -14.04
CA THR A 279 1.22 41.75 -13.33
C THR A 279 1.36 43.02 -14.17
N ALA A 280 0.31 43.32 -14.94
CA ALA A 280 0.14 44.62 -15.55
C ALA A 280 0.13 45.65 -14.42
N SER A 281 1.18 46.48 -14.40
CA SER A 281 1.32 47.66 -13.56
C SER A 281 0.91 48.87 -14.38
#